data_AF-A0A9E2ZFQ0-F1
#
_entry.id   AF-A0A9E2ZFQ0-F1
#
_cell.length_a   1.000
_cell.length_b   1.000
_cell.length_c   1.000
_cell.angle_alpha   90.00
_cell.angle_beta   90.00
_cell.angle_gamma   90.00
#
_symmetry.space_group_name_H-M   'P 1'
#
loop_
_entity.id
_entity.type
_entity.pdbx_description
1 polymer ?
#
loop_
_entity_poly.entity_id
_entity_poly.type
_entity_poly.pdbx_seq_one_letter_code
_entity_poly.pdbx_strand_id
1 'polypeptide(L)'
;MSLRCKGWQQEAALRMLENNLHPEVAEKPSELVVYGGIAKAARNWPSYHAIVRELQRLGDAETLLIQSGKPVGVFRTFPHAPRVLIANSNLVPDWATWEVFRELDAAGLMMYGQMTAGSWIYIGSQGILQGTFETFAAAARKRFDGTLRGRLVLTAGLGGMGGAQPLAITMLGGSALCVEVDLQRIERRIQGGYLDERGADLDDALRRLQDARREGRALSIGLAGNAAEVVPELVRRGVEVDVVTDQTSAHDPLNGYIPAGLTLEQADALRGSDPDEYLRRVGDSALAHVGAIRELA
;
A
#
# COMPACT_ATOMS: atom_id res chain seq x y z
N MET A 1 -14.25 -2.49 30.40
CA MET A 1 -13.47 -1.50 29.62
C MET A 1 -13.81 -0.10 30.12
N SER A 2 -12.82 0.69 30.54
CA SER A 2 -12.99 2.10 30.87
C SER A 2 -12.76 2.97 29.63
N LEU A 3 -13.44 4.12 29.54
CA LEU A 3 -13.21 5.13 28.50
C LEU A 3 -12.05 6.05 28.90
N ARG A 4 -11.25 6.49 27.93
CA ARG A 4 -10.24 7.55 28.09
C ARG A 4 -10.77 8.90 27.65
N CYS A 5 -11.75 8.92 26.74
CA CYS A 5 -12.45 10.11 26.30
C CYS A 5 -13.77 10.33 27.06
N LYS A 6 -14.37 11.52 26.89
CA LYS A 6 -15.64 11.90 27.52
C LYS A 6 -16.86 11.12 27.00
N GLY A 7 -16.76 10.53 25.82
CA GLY A 7 -17.84 9.78 25.18
C GLY A 7 -17.32 8.77 24.15
N TRP A 8 -18.22 7.88 23.71
CA TRP A 8 -17.88 6.79 22.78
C TRP A 8 -17.46 7.28 21.39
N GLN A 9 -17.99 8.40 20.92
CA GLN A 9 -17.64 8.92 19.59
C GLN A 9 -16.19 9.41 19.54
N GLN A 10 -15.73 10.09 20.59
CA GLN A 10 -14.36 10.57 20.75
C GLN A 10 -13.41 9.38 21.01
N GLU A 11 -13.84 8.43 21.86
CA GLU A 11 -13.10 7.19 22.11
C GLU A 11 -12.90 6.38 20.83
N ALA A 12 -13.92 6.29 19.97
CA ALA A 12 -13.83 5.61 18.69
C ALA A 12 -12.76 6.26 17.80
N ALA A 13 -12.79 7.59 17.63
CA ALA A 13 -11.76 8.29 16.86
C ALA A 13 -10.34 8.06 17.42
N LEU A 14 -10.19 8.08 18.75
CA LEU A 14 -8.91 7.81 19.41
C LEU A 14 -8.42 6.39 19.15
N ARG A 15 -9.27 5.38 19.36
CA ARG A 15 -8.91 3.97 19.15
C ARG A 15 -8.61 3.68 17.69
N MET A 16 -9.32 4.30 16.76
CA MET A 16 -9.07 4.11 15.33
C MET A 16 -7.76 4.79 14.88
N LEU A 17 -7.42 5.96 15.43
CA LEU A 17 -6.10 6.57 15.24
C LEU A 17 -4.99 5.62 15.71
N GLU A 18 -5.15 5.01 16.89
CA GLU A 18 -4.18 4.06 17.45
C GLU A 18 -4.13 2.75 16.66
N ASN A 19 -5.28 2.24 16.20
CA ASN A 19 -5.37 1.06 15.35
C ASN A 19 -4.59 1.25 14.05
N ASN A 20 -4.69 2.43 13.43
CA ASN A 20 -3.92 2.80 12.25
C ASN A 20 -2.40 2.74 12.46
N LEU A 21 -1.90 2.73 13.71
CA LEU A 21 -0.49 2.62 14.06
C LEU A 21 -0.15 1.34 14.82
N HIS A 22 -1.10 0.39 14.91
CA HIS A 22 -0.82 -0.89 15.54
C HIS A 22 0.25 -1.66 14.74
N PRO A 23 1.25 -2.30 15.38
CA PRO A 23 2.33 -3.00 14.68
C PRO A 23 1.88 -4.08 13.69
N GLU A 24 0.76 -4.73 13.98
CA GLU A 24 0.14 -5.75 13.11
C GLU A 24 -0.65 -5.13 11.94
N VAL A 25 -1.00 -3.85 12.02
CA VAL A 25 -1.82 -3.15 11.02
C VAL A 25 -0.95 -2.32 10.07
N ALA A 26 -0.15 -1.41 10.61
CA ALA A 26 0.64 -0.45 9.85
C ALA A 26 1.93 -1.05 9.28
N GLU A 27 2.38 -0.55 8.12
CA GLU A 27 3.65 -0.97 7.51
C GLU A 27 4.87 -0.49 8.29
N LYS A 28 4.89 0.78 8.76
CA LYS A 28 6.04 1.36 9.49
C LYS A 28 5.57 2.36 10.57
N PRO A 29 4.92 1.88 11.64
CA PRO A 29 4.23 2.75 12.61
C PRO A 29 5.16 3.64 13.44
N SER A 30 6.44 3.27 13.62
CA SER A 30 7.43 4.11 14.32
C SER A 30 7.66 5.47 13.62
N GLU A 31 7.38 5.53 12.32
CA GLU A 31 7.45 6.74 11.49
C GLU A 31 6.07 7.32 11.17
N LEU A 32 5.03 6.85 11.88
CA LEU A 32 3.61 7.15 11.68
C LEU A 32 3.04 6.66 10.34
N VAL A 33 3.84 5.92 9.55
CA VAL A 33 3.46 5.46 8.21
C VAL A 33 2.55 4.24 8.30
N VAL A 34 1.38 4.37 7.69
CA VAL A 34 0.33 3.34 7.69
C VAL A 34 0.46 2.42 6.48
N TYR A 35 0.44 2.97 5.26
CA TYR A 35 0.61 2.23 3.99
C TYR A 35 0.89 3.17 2.80
N GLY A 36 1.16 2.61 1.61
CA GLY A 36 1.11 3.35 0.34
C GLY A 36 2.18 4.42 0.19
N GLY A 37 3.45 4.05 0.38
CA GLY A 37 4.58 4.99 0.42
C GLY A 37 4.68 5.64 1.79
N ILE A 38 4.64 6.96 1.85
CA ILE A 38 4.85 7.76 3.07
C ILE A 38 3.57 8.20 3.77
N ALA A 39 2.42 7.54 3.54
CA ALA A 39 1.16 8.02 4.09
C ALA A 39 1.06 7.79 5.60
N LYS A 40 0.72 8.85 6.33
CA LYS A 40 0.79 8.87 7.80
C LYS A 40 -0.57 9.04 8.47
N ALA A 41 -0.67 8.59 9.72
CA ALA A 41 -1.82 8.80 10.57
C ALA A 41 -1.86 10.21 11.23
N ALA A 42 -0.68 10.80 11.45
CA ALA A 42 -0.50 12.15 11.96
C ALA A 42 0.79 12.75 11.38
N ARG A 43 0.90 14.08 11.34
CA ARG A 43 2.00 14.78 10.66
C ARG A 43 3.37 14.40 11.21
N ASN A 44 3.45 14.38 12.53
CA ASN A 44 4.63 14.07 13.33
C ASN A 44 4.19 13.68 14.75
N TRP A 45 5.11 13.16 15.56
CA TRP A 45 4.81 12.71 16.92
C TRP A 45 4.23 13.82 17.82
N PRO A 46 4.72 15.08 17.79
CA PRO A 46 4.07 16.17 18.51
C PRO A 46 2.60 16.37 18.13
N SER A 47 2.29 16.28 16.82
CA SER A 47 0.91 16.37 16.33
C SER A 47 0.07 15.19 16.79
N TYR A 48 0.61 13.96 16.74
CA TYR A 48 -0.06 12.76 17.25
C TYR A 48 -0.45 12.92 18.73
N HIS A 49 0.50 13.29 19.60
CA HIS A 49 0.22 13.47 21.02
C HIS A 49 -0.77 14.60 21.29
N ALA A 50 -0.72 15.66 20.49
CA ALA A 50 -1.72 16.73 20.56
C ALA A 50 -3.12 16.22 20.17
N ILE A 51 -3.24 15.41 19.10
CA ILE A 51 -4.53 14.83 18.68
C ILE A 51 -5.10 13.96 19.80
N VAL A 52 -4.29 13.07 20.37
CA VAL A 52 -4.70 12.19 21.49
C VAL A 52 -5.23 13.03 22.66
N ARG A 53 -4.49 14.07 23.06
CA ARG A 53 -4.89 14.98 24.14
C ARG A 53 -6.21 15.70 23.83
N GLU A 54 -6.37 16.24 22.61
CA GLU A 54 -7.60 16.94 22.22
C GLU A 54 -8.80 16.00 22.20
N LEU A 55 -8.67 14.77 21.65
CA LEU A 55 -9.74 13.78 21.64
C LEU A 55 -10.18 13.36 23.05
N GLN A 56 -9.26 13.27 24.01
CA GLN A 56 -9.59 12.98 25.41
C GLN A 56 -10.38 14.11 26.09
N ARG A 57 -10.18 15.37 25.67
CA ARG A 57 -10.84 16.55 26.26
C ARG A 57 -12.09 17.00 25.52
N LEU A 58 -12.26 16.60 24.25
CA LEU A 58 -13.33 17.04 23.36
C LEU A 58 -14.72 16.72 23.91
N GLY A 59 -15.57 17.75 24.05
CA GLY A 59 -16.96 17.63 24.47
C GLY A 59 -17.89 17.13 23.35
N ASP A 60 -19.12 16.78 23.73
CA ASP A 60 -20.10 16.20 22.79
C ASP A 60 -20.67 17.21 21.79
N ALA A 61 -20.58 18.50 22.08
CA ALA A 61 -20.99 19.58 21.18
C ALA A 61 -19.78 20.35 20.61
N GLU A 62 -18.62 19.70 20.52
CA GLU A 62 -17.40 20.26 19.96
C GLU A 62 -16.91 19.43 18.76
N THR A 63 -16.16 20.08 17.87
CA THR A 63 -15.55 19.47 16.69
C THR A 63 -14.08 19.87 16.62
N LEU A 64 -13.20 18.87 16.55
CA LEU A 64 -11.76 19.01 16.32
C LEU A 64 -11.48 19.13 14.82
N LEU A 65 -10.66 20.11 14.43
CA LEU A 65 -10.17 20.28 13.06
C LEU A 65 -8.75 19.74 12.92
N ILE A 66 -8.57 18.82 11.97
CA ILE A 66 -7.27 18.29 11.57
C ILE A 66 -6.91 18.83 10.19
N GLN A 67 -5.77 19.53 10.10
CA GLN A 67 -5.20 20.01 8.84
C GLN A 67 -3.91 19.24 8.57
N SER A 68 -3.84 18.47 7.49
CA SER A 68 -2.70 17.61 7.13
C SER A 68 -2.06 16.95 8.35
N GLY A 69 -2.86 16.17 9.09
CA GLY A 69 -2.42 15.41 10.27
C GLY A 69 -2.03 16.22 11.51
N LYS A 70 -2.35 17.52 11.56
CA LYS A 70 -2.10 18.40 12.71
C LYS A 70 -3.42 18.91 13.30
N PRO A 71 -3.61 18.87 14.63
CA PRO A 71 -4.78 19.47 15.26
C PRO A 71 -4.63 20.99 15.30
N VAL A 72 -5.54 21.72 14.65
CA VAL A 72 -5.41 23.18 14.44
C VAL A 72 -6.47 24.00 15.16
N GLY A 73 -7.55 23.40 15.64
CA GLY A 73 -8.56 24.11 16.40
C GLY A 73 -9.70 23.21 16.85
N VAL A 74 -10.41 23.63 17.89
CA VAL A 74 -11.64 23.01 18.38
C VAL A 74 -12.71 24.10 18.41
N PHE A 75 -13.87 23.82 17.81
CA PHE A 75 -14.98 24.75 17.76
C PHE A 75 -16.24 24.12 18.31
N ARG A 76 -17.07 24.93 18.96
CA ARG A 76 -18.40 24.50 19.37
C ARG A 76 -19.28 24.32 18.13
N THR A 77 -19.91 23.16 18.05
CA THR A 77 -20.90 22.79 17.05
C THR A 77 -22.16 22.33 17.78
N PHE A 78 -22.58 21.09 17.59
CA PHE A 78 -23.77 20.49 18.21
C PHE A 78 -23.63 18.97 18.27
N PRO A 79 -24.39 18.25 19.12
CA PRO A 79 -24.21 16.81 19.37
C PRO A 79 -24.25 15.89 18.14
N HIS A 80 -24.98 16.25 17.09
CA HIS A 80 -25.09 15.44 15.88
C HIS A 80 -24.06 15.80 14.79
N ALA A 81 -23.25 16.84 14.99
CA ALA A 81 -22.15 17.16 14.08
C ALA A 81 -21.02 16.11 14.20
N PRO A 82 -20.14 15.99 13.19
CA PRO A 82 -18.92 15.20 13.33
C PRO A 82 -18.05 15.69 14.49
N ARG A 83 -17.46 14.77 15.25
CA ARG A 83 -16.47 15.10 16.31
C ARG A 83 -15.14 15.54 15.73
N VAL A 84 -14.79 15.08 14.53
CA VAL A 84 -13.54 15.41 13.86
C VAL A 84 -13.82 15.73 12.40
N LEU A 85 -13.25 16.82 11.90
CA LEU A 85 -13.22 17.15 10.47
C LEU A 85 -11.75 17.18 10.02
N ILE A 86 -11.47 16.54 8.89
CA ILE A 86 -10.11 16.28 8.44
C ILE A 86 -9.96 16.77 7.00
N ALA A 87 -8.93 17.57 6.75
CA ALA A 87 -8.51 17.99 5.42
C ALA A 87 -6.99 17.76 5.29
N ASN A 88 -6.59 16.72 4.55
CA ASN A 88 -5.19 16.31 4.40
C ASN A 88 -4.71 16.48 2.96
N SER A 89 -3.47 16.90 2.79
CA SER A 89 -2.73 16.93 1.51
C SER A 89 -3.33 17.81 0.40
N ASN A 90 -4.31 18.65 0.72
CA ASN A 90 -4.92 19.55 -0.26
C ASN A 90 -3.93 20.66 -0.66
N LEU A 91 -3.73 20.82 -1.97
CA LEU A 91 -2.99 21.90 -2.59
C LEU A 91 -3.88 22.56 -3.65
N VAL A 92 -3.70 23.86 -3.85
CA VAL A 92 -4.36 24.56 -4.96
C VAL A 92 -3.86 23.94 -6.28
N PRO A 93 -4.71 23.73 -7.32
CA PRO A 93 -4.37 22.87 -8.45
C PRO A 93 -3.03 23.15 -9.14
N ASP A 94 -2.68 24.42 -9.35
CA ASP A 94 -1.41 24.80 -10.00
C ASP A 94 -0.16 24.40 -9.19
N TRP A 95 -0.33 24.12 -7.90
CA TRP A 95 0.73 23.68 -6.98
C TRP A 95 0.58 22.23 -6.54
N ALA A 96 -0.39 21.48 -7.07
CA ALA A 96 -0.67 20.10 -6.68
C ALA A 96 0.32 19.11 -7.31
N THR A 97 1.61 19.30 -7.03
CA THR A 97 2.73 18.51 -7.52
C THR A 97 3.51 17.89 -6.35
N TRP A 98 4.25 16.82 -6.63
CA TRP A 98 5.07 16.18 -5.61
C TRP A 98 6.25 17.06 -5.18
N GLU A 99 6.76 17.90 -6.08
CA GLU A 99 7.85 18.84 -5.82
C GLU A 99 7.44 19.83 -4.71
N VAL A 100 6.29 20.49 -4.90
CA VAL A 100 5.74 21.42 -3.89
C VAL A 100 5.33 20.68 -2.62
N PHE A 101 4.75 19.48 -2.73
CA PHE A 101 4.43 18.65 -1.57
C PHE A 101 5.68 18.42 -0.70
N ARG A 102 6.81 18.03 -1.32
CA ARG A 102 8.07 17.72 -0.60
C ARG A 102 8.69 18.95 0.04
N GLU A 103 8.66 20.09 -0.65
CA GLU A 103 9.10 21.37 -0.07
C GLU A 103 8.32 21.68 1.22
N LEU A 104 6.99 21.55 1.18
CA LEU A 104 6.13 21.78 2.34
C LEU A 104 6.30 20.73 3.44
N ASP A 105 6.53 19.46 3.09
CA ASP A 105 6.81 18.40 4.07
C ASP A 105 8.14 18.65 4.79
N ALA A 106 9.19 19.03 4.06
CA ALA A 106 10.48 19.40 4.63
C ALA A 106 10.38 20.61 5.58
N ALA A 107 9.47 21.56 5.29
CA ALA A 107 9.15 22.68 6.17
C ALA A 107 8.22 22.31 7.36
N GLY A 108 7.79 21.04 7.48
CA GLY A 108 6.86 20.58 8.52
C GLY A 108 5.41 21.05 8.32
N LEU A 109 5.05 21.48 7.11
CA LEU A 109 3.75 22.03 6.76
C LEU A 109 2.81 21.01 6.12
N MET A 110 3.33 19.84 5.71
CA MET A 110 2.57 18.85 4.96
C MET A 110 2.53 17.47 5.63
N MET A 111 1.55 16.67 5.20
CA MET A 111 1.46 15.24 5.49
C MET A 111 0.70 14.59 4.34
N TYR A 112 1.17 13.44 3.85
CA TYR A 112 0.43 12.63 2.89
C TYR A 112 -0.60 11.79 3.63
N GLY A 113 -1.88 12.03 3.38
CA GLY A 113 -2.98 11.34 4.08
C GLY A 113 -3.45 10.05 3.43
N GLN A 114 -3.10 9.81 2.16
CA GLN A 114 -3.74 8.78 1.32
C GLN A 114 -5.28 8.88 1.48
N MET A 115 -5.98 7.76 1.54
CA MET A 115 -7.41 7.64 1.75
C MET A 115 -7.69 7.35 3.24
N THR A 116 -7.24 6.19 3.73
CA THR A 116 -7.61 5.70 5.08
C THR A 116 -6.51 5.85 6.14
N ALA A 117 -5.30 6.24 5.73
CA ALA A 117 -4.18 6.48 6.64
C ALA A 117 -4.43 7.72 7.51
N GLY A 118 -4.63 8.88 6.88
CA GLY A 118 -4.85 10.15 7.57
C GLY A 118 -6.30 10.38 8.04
N SER A 119 -7.22 9.47 7.74
CA SER A 119 -8.63 9.52 8.16
C SER A 119 -9.00 8.44 9.19
N TRP A 120 -8.03 7.65 9.63
CA TRP A 120 -8.14 6.72 10.76
C TRP A 120 -9.20 5.64 10.56
N ILE A 121 -9.13 4.92 9.46
CA ILE A 121 -10.05 3.80 9.20
C ILE A 121 -9.37 2.67 8.43
N TYR A 122 -8.05 2.53 8.59
CA TYR A 122 -7.30 1.45 7.97
C TYR A 122 -7.37 0.19 8.83
N ILE A 123 -7.62 -0.94 8.19
CA ILE A 123 -7.84 -2.24 8.84
C ILE A 123 -6.88 -3.31 8.29
N GLY A 124 -5.68 -2.88 7.89
CA GLY A 124 -4.71 -3.75 7.24
C GLY A 124 -5.14 -4.14 5.82
N SER A 125 -4.50 -5.19 5.29
CA SER A 125 -4.73 -5.70 3.94
C SER A 125 -6.20 -6.06 3.65
N GLN A 126 -6.98 -6.40 4.68
CA GLN A 126 -8.39 -6.74 4.53
C GLN A 126 -9.21 -5.60 3.91
N GLY A 127 -8.81 -4.34 4.13
CA GLY A 127 -9.54 -3.17 3.64
C GLY A 127 -9.69 -3.12 2.12
N ILE A 128 -8.78 -3.74 1.36
CA ILE A 128 -8.85 -3.83 -0.11
C ILE A 128 -9.14 -5.24 -0.62
N LEU A 129 -9.05 -6.27 0.22
CA LEU A 129 -9.15 -7.67 -0.20
C LEU A 129 -10.41 -7.96 -1.03
N GLN A 130 -11.58 -7.52 -0.59
CA GLN A 130 -12.82 -7.76 -1.33
C GLN A 130 -12.82 -7.03 -2.68
N GLY A 131 -12.31 -5.81 -2.75
CA GLY A 131 -12.23 -5.06 -4.01
C GLY A 131 -11.29 -5.74 -5.01
N THR A 132 -10.13 -6.23 -4.54
CA THR A 132 -9.19 -6.99 -5.37
C THR A 132 -9.80 -8.32 -5.82
N PHE A 133 -10.46 -9.05 -4.92
CA PHE A 133 -11.19 -10.28 -5.24
C PHE A 133 -12.25 -10.04 -6.32
N GLU A 134 -13.11 -9.03 -6.16
CA GLU A 134 -14.17 -8.74 -7.13
C GLU A 134 -13.61 -8.29 -8.49
N THR A 135 -12.46 -7.61 -8.50
CA THR A 135 -11.77 -7.25 -9.74
C THR A 135 -11.33 -8.49 -10.50
N PHE A 136 -10.65 -9.44 -9.84
CA PHE A 136 -10.27 -10.71 -10.45
C PHE A 136 -11.47 -11.59 -10.78
N ALA A 137 -12.52 -11.57 -9.96
CA ALA A 137 -13.75 -12.32 -10.21
C ALA A 137 -14.47 -11.77 -11.46
N ALA A 138 -14.47 -10.46 -11.67
CA ALA A 138 -15.00 -9.85 -12.88
C ALA A 138 -14.17 -10.23 -14.12
N ALA A 139 -12.84 -10.23 -14.03
CA ALA A 139 -11.97 -10.71 -15.10
C ALA A 139 -12.22 -12.20 -15.41
N ALA A 140 -12.33 -13.03 -14.37
CA ALA A 140 -12.61 -14.46 -14.49
C ALA A 140 -13.97 -14.73 -15.15
N ARG A 141 -15.03 -14.02 -14.76
CA ARG A 141 -16.35 -14.11 -15.41
C ARG A 141 -16.30 -13.71 -16.89
N LYS A 142 -15.47 -12.74 -17.24
CA LYS A 142 -15.37 -12.22 -18.61
C LYS A 142 -14.53 -13.11 -19.54
N ARG A 143 -13.55 -13.83 -19.01
CA ARG A 143 -12.52 -14.50 -19.83
C ARG A 143 -12.30 -15.99 -19.53
N PHE A 144 -12.71 -16.48 -18.36
CA PHE A 144 -12.29 -17.77 -17.80
C PHE A 144 -13.43 -18.51 -17.09
N ASP A 145 -14.66 -18.41 -17.62
CA ASP A 145 -15.85 -19.13 -17.11
C ASP A 145 -16.11 -18.94 -15.60
N GLY A 146 -15.73 -17.78 -15.06
CA GLY A 146 -15.97 -17.42 -13.65
C GLY A 146 -14.94 -17.95 -12.65
N THR A 147 -13.85 -18.58 -13.08
CA THR A 147 -12.77 -19.08 -12.19
C THR A 147 -11.38 -18.76 -12.73
N LEU A 148 -10.38 -18.67 -11.85
CA LEU A 148 -8.96 -18.58 -12.22
C LEU A 148 -8.24 -19.93 -12.13
N ARG A 149 -8.95 -21.04 -11.95
CA ARG A 149 -8.35 -22.38 -11.86
C ARG A 149 -7.50 -22.70 -13.10
N GLY A 150 -6.24 -23.09 -12.88
CA GLY A 150 -5.28 -23.39 -13.94
C GLY A 150 -4.67 -22.15 -14.63
N ARG A 151 -5.01 -20.94 -14.17
CA ARG A 151 -4.52 -19.66 -14.70
C ARG A 151 -3.37 -19.12 -13.87
N LEU A 152 -2.40 -18.50 -14.54
CA LEU A 152 -1.34 -17.72 -13.90
C LEU A 152 -1.71 -16.24 -13.93
N VAL A 153 -1.71 -15.63 -12.76
CA VAL A 153 -1.77 -14.19 -12.60
C VAL A 153 -0.39 -13.69 -12.19
N LEU A 154 0.14 -12.74 -12.96
CA LEU A 154 1.37 -12.01 -12.66
C LEU A 154 1.02 -10.65 -12.07
N THR A 155 1.67 -10.30 -10.96
CA THR A 155 1.61 -8.95 -10.40
C THR A 155 2.90 -8.59 -9.65
N ALA A 156 3.00 -7.34 -9.23
CA ALA A 156 4.05 -6.86 -8.35
C ALA A 156 3.51 -5.96 -7.21
N GLY A 157 4.33 -5.81 -6.17
CA GLY A 157 4.03 -5.03 -4.98
C GLY A 157 3.26 -5.81 -3.92
N LEU A 158 3.93 -6.10 -2.81
CA LEU A 158 3.37 -6.77 -1.62
C LEU A 158 3.41 -5.82 -0.41
N GLY A 159 3.05 -4.54 -0.61
CA GLY A 159 2.85 -3.59 0.49
C GLY A 159 1.52 -3.80 1.25
N GLY A 160 1.13 -2.84 2.09
CA GLY A 160 -0.11 -2.92 2.91
C GLY A 160 -1.36 -3.28 2.10
N MET A 161 -1.52 -2.67 0.92
CA MET A 161 -2.63 -2.94 0.00
C MET A 161 -2.29 -4.03 -1.03
N GLY A 162 -1.09 -3.96 -1.61
CA GLY A 162 -0.54 -4.94 -2.56
C GLY A 162 -0.53 -6.37 -2.06
N GLY A 163 -0.36 -6.55 -0.75
CA GLY A 163 -0.38 -7.84 -0.09
C GLY A 163 -1.73 -8.55 -0.13
N ALA A 164 -2.83 -7.90 -0.52
CA ALA A 164 -4.12 -8.56 -0.69
C ALA A 164 -4.27 -9.31 -2.03
N GLN A 165 -3.41 -9.02 -3.01
CA GLN A 165 -3.47 -9.61 -4.34
C GLN A 165 -3.34 -11.15 -4.35
N PRO A 166 -2.36 -11.76 -3.66
CA PRO A 166 -2.17 -13.20 -3.75
C PRO A 166 -3.39 -13.97 -3.20
N LEU A 167 -3.89 -13.58 -2.02
CA LEU A 167 -5.10 -14.17 -1.43
C LEU A 167 -6.34 -13.98 -2.32
N ALA A 168 -6.54 -12.80 -2.90
CA ALA A 168 -7.66 -12.56 -3.82
C ALA A 168 -7.63 -13.48 -5.04
N ILE A 169 -6.45 -13.75 -5.59
CA ILE A 169 -6.25 -14.65 -6.73
C ILE A 169 -6.50 -16.11 -6.32
N THR A 170 -5.95 -16.55 -5.19
CA THR A 170 -6.10 -17.93 -4.72
C THR A 170 -7.51 -18.26 -4.27
N MET A 171 -8.28 -17.29 -3.74
CA MET A 171 -9.72 -17.42 -3.47
C MET A 171 -10.55 -17.77 -4.73
N LEU A 172 -10.04 -17.46 -5.93
CA LEU A 172 -10.65 -17.80 -7.21
C LEU A 172 -10.05 -19.05 -7.86
N GLY A 173 -9.17 -19.76 -7.15
CA GLY A 173 -8.51 -20.97 -7.63
C GLY A 173 -7.24 -20.73 -8.44
N GLY A 174 -6.77 -19.48 -8.56
CA GLY A 174 -5.65 -19.11 -9.42
C GLY A 174 -4.27 -19.38 -8.83
N SER A 175 -3.28 -19.44 -9.73
CA SER A 175 -1.87 -19.41 -9.38
C SER A 175 -1.35 -17.97 -9.49
N ALA A 176 -0.69 -17.44 -8.47
CA ALA A 176 -0.22 -16.06 -8.42
C ALA A 176 1.32 -16.00 -8.33
N LEU A 177 1.96 -15.29 -9.25
CA LEU A 177 3.35 -14.84 -9.11
C LEU A 177 3.35 -13.36 -8.70
N CYS A 178 3.83 -13.07 -7.50
CA CYS A 178 3.88 -11.72 -6.96
C CYS A 178 5.33 -11.27 -6.77
N VAL A 179 5.80 -10.34 -7.61
CA VAL A 179 7.16 -9.80 -7.51
C VAL A 179 7.22 -8.71 -6.45
N GLU A 180 8.17 -8.82 -5.52
CA GLU A 180 8.40 -7.82 -4.47
C GLU A 180 9.90 -7.69 -4.23
N VAL A 181 10.39 -6.45 -4.18
CA VAL A 181 11.81 -6.17 -4.04
C VAL A 181 12.29 -6.30 -2.58
N ASP A 182 11.38 -6.09 -1.63
CA ASP A 182 11.65 -6.19 -0.20
C ASP A 182 11.21 -7.55 0.39
N LEU A 183 12.21 -8.37 0.74
CA LEU A 183 12.00 -9.69 1.35
C LEU A 183 11.16 -9.62 2.64
N GLN A 184 11.32 -8.58 3.46
CA GLN A 184 10.57 -8.44 4.70
C GLN A 184 9.07 -8.30 4.44
N ARG A 185 8.70 -7.66 3.33
CA ARG A 185 7.31 -7.55 2.92
C ARG A 185 6.73 -8.90 2.51
N ILE A 186 7.49 -9.73 1.79
CA ILE A 186 7.07 -11.11 1.47
C ILE A 186 6.80 -11.89 2.76
N GLU A 187 7.75 -11.88 3.69
CA GLU A 187 7.65 -12.61 4.96
C GLU A 187 6.44 -12.15 5.78
N ARG A 188 6.18 -10.85 5.84
CA ARG A 188 5.00 -10.28 6.52
C ARG A 188 3.69 -10.80 5.93
N ARG A 189 3.60 -11.01 4.62
CA ARG A 189 2.37 -11.50 3.95
C ARG A 189 2.16 -12.99 4.20
N ILE A 190 3.24 -13.77 4.28
CA ILE A 190 3.19 -15.17 4.67
C ILE A 190 2.71 -15.29 6.13
N GLN A 191 3.32 -14.54 7.04
CA GLN A 191 2.92 -14.52 8.46
C GLN A 191 1.45 -14.12 8.65
N GLY A 192 0.96 -13.18 7.84
CA GLY A 192 -0.44 -12.74 7.86
C GLY A 192 -1.43 -13.66 7.13
N GLY A 193 -0.98 -14.75 6.50
CA GLY A 193 -1.84 -15.65 5.73
C GLY A 193 -2.39 -15.08 4.42
N TYR A 194 -1.74 -14.03 3.88
CA TYR A 194 -2.12 -13.38 2.62
C TYR A 194 -1.32 -13.88 1.41
N LEU A 195 -0.24 -14.61 1.65
CA LEU A 195 0.64 -15.24 0.67
C LEU A 195 1.01 -16.64 1.16
N ASP A 196 1.00 -17.65 0.29
CA ASP A 196 1.26 -19.02 0.70
C ASP A 196 2.75 -19.24 0.95
N GLU A 197 3.58 -18.93 -0.06
CA GLU A 197 4.98 -19.34 -0.05
C GLU A 197 5.91 -18.32 -0.74
N ARG A 198 7.21 -18.44 -0.45
CA ARG A 198 8.27 -17.71 -1.15
C ARG A 198 8.95 -18.62 -2.18
N GLY A 199 9.28 -18.07 -3.34
CA GLY A 199 10.13 -18.72 -4.34
C GLY A 199 11.61 -18.53 -4.02
N ALA A 200 12.44 -19.54 -4.25
CA ALA A 200 13.89 -19.42 -4.08
C ALA A 200 14.50 -18.48 -5.13
N ASP A 201 14.04 -18.63 -6.38
CA ASP A 201 14.38 -17.83 -7.54
C ASP A 201 13.23 -17.93 -8.56
N LEU A 202 13.40 -17.29 -9.73
CA LEU A 202 12.40 -17.28 -10.79
C LEU A 202 12.12 -18.69 -11.35
N ASP A 203 13.13 -19.54 -11.47
CA ASP A 203 12.97 -20.89 -12.02
C ASP A 203 12.18 -21.78 -11.06
N ASP A 204 12.49 -21.73 -9.77
CA ASP A 204 11.74 -22.39 -8.72
C ASP A 204 10.28 -21.96 -8.69
N ALA A 205 10.05 -20.64 -8.72
CA ALA A 205 8.70 -20.08 -8.68
C ALA A 205 7.87 -20.53 -9.89
N LEU A 206 8.41 -20.42 -11.10
CA LEU A 206 7.72 -20.81 -12.33
C LEU A 206 7.41 -22.31 -12.38
N ARG A 207 8.37 -23.16 -12.00
CA ARG A 207 8.16 -24.61 -11.94
C ARG A 207 7.00 -24.98 -11.02
N ARG A 208 7.00 -24.46 -9.80
CA ARG A 208 5.97 -24.75 -8.80
C ARG A 208 4.59 -24.21 -9.19
N LEU A 209 4.54 -23.03 -9.80
CA LEU A 209 3.30 -22.47 -10.33
C LEU A 209 2.78 -23.28 -11.51
N GLN A 210 3.64 -23.76 -12.41
CA GLN A 210 3.24 -24.65 -13.50
C GLN A 210 2.67 -25.98 -12.98
N ASP A 211 3.29 -26.58 -11.96
CA ASP A 211 2.78 -27.79 -11.32
C ASP A 211 1.39 -27.54 -10.71
N ALA A 212 1.23 -26.46 -9.94
CA ALA A 212 -0.07 -26.07 -9.36
C ALA A 212 -1.14 -25.82 -10.42
N ARG A 213 -0.77 -25.20 -11.55
CA ARG A 213 -1.69 -24.99 -12.69
C ARG A 213 -2.15 -26.31 -13.30
N ARG A 214 -1.25 -27.27 -13.51
CA ARG A 214 -1.57 -28.61 -14.05
C ARG A 214 -2.50 -29.39 -13.10
N GLU A 215 -2.29 -29.26 -11.80
CA GLU A 215 -3.14 -29.87 -10.76
C GLU A 215 -4.48 -29.12 -10.58
N GLY A 216 -4.60 -27.90 -11.10
CA GLY A 216 -5.72 -27.01 -10.86
C GLY A 216 -5.85 -26.63 -9.40
N ARG A 217 -4.73 -26.46 -8.70
CA ARG A 217 -4.62 -26.08 -7.29
C ARG A 217 -4.24 -24.59 -7.20
N ALA A 218 -4.88 -23.87 -6.28
CA ALA A 218 -4.52 -22.50 -5.98
C ALA A 218 -3.14 -22.44 -5.30
N LEU A 219 -2.29 -21.51 -5.72
CA LEU A 219 -0.98 -21.30 -5.11
C LEU A 219 -0.49 -19.87 -5.37
N SER A 220 -0.07 -19.19 -4.33
CA SER A 220 0.55 -17.87 -4.42
C SER A 220 2.03 -17.91 -4.01
N ILE A 221 2.90 -17.43 -4.89
CA ILE A 221 4.35 -17.34 -4.66
C ILE A 221 4.80 -15.89 -4.71
N GLY A 222 5.44 -15.44 -3.62
CA GLY A 222 6.19 -14.19 -3.59
C GLY A 222 7.61 -14.43 -4.09
N LEU A 223 8.05 -13.64 -5.05
CA LEU A 223 9.41 -13.68 -5.61
C LEU A 223 10.15 -12.40 -5.23
N ALA A 224 11.25 -12.57 -4.50
CA ALA A 224 12.16 -11.47 -4.20
C ALA A 224 12.86 -11.01 -5.48
N GLY A 225 12.56 -9.79 -5.95
CA GLY A 225 13.13 -9.25 -7.18
C GLY A 225 12.52 -7.92 -7.59
N ASN A 226 13.15 -7.23 -8.54
CA ASN A 226 12.60 -5.99 -9.08
C ASN A 226 11.61 -6.29 -10.24
N ALA A 227 10.41 -5.73 -10.19
CA ALA A 227 9.41 -5.92 -11.23
C ALA A 227 9.88 -5.42 -12.61
N ALA A 228 10.68 -4.33 -12.64
CA ALA A 228 11.28 -3.81 -13.87
C ALA A 228 12.39 -4.71 -14.46
N GLU A 229 12.75 -5.81 -13.79
CA GLU A 229 13.72 -6.80 -14.28
C GLU A 229 13.02 -8.15 -14.52
N VAL A 230 12.21 -8.59 -13.56
CA VAL A 230 11.52 -9.88 -13.62
C VAL A 230 10.47 -9.90 -14.72
N VAL A 231 9.66 -8.85 -14.88
CA VAL A 231 8.57 -8.84 -15.87
C VAL A 231 9.13 -8.85 -17.30
N PRO A 232 10.15 -8.04 -17.67
CA PRO A 232 10.85 -8.19 -18.95
C PRO A 232 11.49 -9.56 -19.15
N GLU A 233 12.03 -10.18 -18.08
CA GLU A 233 12.62 -11.51 -18.18
C GLU A 233 11.56 -12.60 -18.47
N LEU A 234 10.35 -12.48 -17.91
CA LEU A 234 9.23 -13.37 -18.24
C LEU A 234 8.83 -13.28 -19.71
N VAL A 235 8.79 -12.07 -20.27
CA VAL A 235 8.56 -11.82 -21.70
C VAL A 235 9.65 -12.50 -22.52
N ARG A 236 10.92 -12.26 -22.21
CA ARG A 236 12.06 -12.84 -22.93
C ARG A 236 12.04 -14.38 -22.96
N ARG A 237 11.53 -14.99 -21.88
CA ARG A 237 11.38 -16.44 -21.75
C ARG A 237 10.12 -17.00 -22.41
N GLY A 238 9.21 -16.15 -22.88
CA GLY A 238 7.93 -16.57 -23.45
C GLY A 238 7.03 -17.25 -22.43
N VAL A 239 7.03 -16.80 -21.17
CA VAL A 239 6.18 -17.39 -20.12
C VAL A 239 4.72 -17.02 -20.37
N GLU A 240 3.85 -18.03 -20.46
CA GLU A 240 2.41 -17.82 -20.62
C GLU A 240 1.74 -17.32 -19.32
N VAL A 241 1.33 -16.05 -19.34
CA VAL A 241 0.59 -15.38 -18.26
C VAL A 241 -0.84 -15.14 -18.73
N ASP A 242 -1.85 -15.53 -17.95
CA ASP A 242 -3.26 -15.35 -18.33
C ASP A 242 -3.81 -13.98 -17.92
N VAL A 243 -3.30 -13.42 -16.82
CA VAL A 243 -3.66 -12.08 -16.32
C VAL A 243 -2.41 -11.38 -15.80
N VAL A 244 -2.19 -10.13 -16.20
CA VAL A 244 -1.10 -9.28 -15.70
C VAL A 244 -1.65 -7.99 -15.13
N THR A 245 -1.11 -7.54 -14.00
CA THR A 245 -1.40 -6.25 -13.35
C THR A 245 -0.19 -5.79 -12.53
N ASP A 246 -0.30 -4.62 -11.89
CA ASP A 246 0.72 -4.10 -10.96
C ASP A 246 0.05 -3.40 -9.77
N GLN A 247 0.70 -3.46 -8.59
CA GLN A 247 0.35 -2.66 -7.42
C GLN A 247 1.58 -2.17 -6.64
N THR A 248 2.70 -1.95 -7.35
CA THR A 248 3.81 -1.17 -6.79
C THR A 248 3.32 0.24 -6.42
N SER A 249 4.05 0.94 -5.54
CA SER A 249 3.66 2.31 -5.14
C SER A 249 4.14 3.35 -6.16
N ALA A 250 3.83 3.13 -7.44
CA ALA A 250 4.21 4.01 -8.55
C ALA A 250 3.59 5.42 -8.46
N HIS A 251 2.57 5.62 -7.63
CA HIS A 251 1.96 6.94 -7.38
C HIS A 251 2.90 7.91 -6.65
N ASP A 252 3.89 7.38 -5.92
CA ASP A 252 4.95 8.15 -5.25
C ASP A 252 6.31 7.63 -5.75
N PRO A 253 6.78 8.09 -6.92
CA PRO A 253 7.98 7.55 -7.55
C PRO A 253 9.22 7.63 -6.67
N LEU A 254 9.33 8.64 -5.80
CA LEU A 254 10.52 8.83 -4.96
C LEU A 254 10.61 7.80 -3.84
N ASN A 255 9.48 7.47 -3.20
CA ASN A 255 9.48 6.60 -2.01
C ASN A 255 8.90 5.20 -2.27
N GLY A 256 8.20 5.01 -3.38
CA GLY A 256 7.33 3.86 -3.61
C GLY A 256 7.79 2.89 -4.70
N TYR A 257 8.74 3.28 -5.54
CA TYR A 257 9.27 2.46 -6.63
C TYR A 257 10.80 2.40 -6.56
N ILE A 258 11.36 1.20 -6.61
CA ILE A 258 12.81 0.97 -6.56
C ILE A 258 13.34 0.83 -7.99
N PRO A 259 14.34 1.64 -8.41
CA PRO A 259 14.95 1.48 -9.72
C PRO A 259 15.58 0.10 -9.93
N ALA A 260 15.54 -0.41 -11.17
CA ALA A 260 16.27 -1.60 -11.56
C ALA A 260 17.79 -1.45 -11.32
N GLY A 261 18.46 -2.55 -11.05
CA GLY A 261 19.90 -2.62 -10.82
C GLY A 261 20.38 -2.09 -9.46
N LEU A 262 19.47 -1.70 -8.55
CA LEU A 262 19.81 -1.24 -7.20
C LEU A 262 19.28 -2.18 -6.13
N THR A 263 20.08 -2.43 -5.10
CA THR A 263 19.57 -2.97 -3.82
C THR A 263 18.76 -1.92 -3.08
N LEU A 264 18.01 -2.33 -2.05
CA LEU A 264 17.26 -1.38 -1.21
C LEU A 264 18.17 -0.36 -0.54
N GLU A 265 19.33 -0.78 -0.04
CA GLU A 265 20.30 0.11 0.61
C GLU A 265 20.90 1.11 -0.38
N GLN A 266 21.19 0.67 -1.61
CA GLN A 266 21.69 1.55 -2.67
C GLN A 266 20.61 2.54 -3.12
N ALA A 267 19.37 2.07 -3.24
CA ALA A 267 18.22 2.91 -3.56
C ALA A 267 17.98 3.96 -2.47
N ASP A 268 18.05 3.59 -1.20
CA ASP A 268 17.93 4.50 -0.06
C ASP A 268 19.04 5.56 -0.05
N ALA A 269 20.29 5.14 -0.27
CA ALA A 269 21.42 6.06 -0.38
C ALA A 269 21.24 7.05 -1.53
N LEU A 270 20.87 6.57 -2.73
CA LEU A 270 20.65 7.42 -3.90
C LEU A 270 19.47 8.37 -3.70
N ARG A 271 18.37 7.90 -3.10
CA ARG A 271 17.20 8.74 -2.80
C ARG A 271 17.56 9.92 -1.91
N GLY A 272 18.49 9.74 -0.97
CA GLY A 272 18.95 10.79 -0.07
C GLY A 272 20.00 11.72 -0.69
N SER A 273 20.91 11.19 -1.51
CA SER A 273 22.02 11.97 -2.07
C SER A 273 21.69 12.71 -3.37
N ASP A 274 20.89 12.10 -4.24
CA ASP A 274 20.51 12.64 -5.55
C ASP A 274 19.08 12.19 -5.93
N PRO A 275 18.05 12.87 -5.39
CA PRO A 275 16.65 12.57 -5.68
C PRO A 275 16.29 12.67 -7.16
N ASP A 276 16.95 13.56 -7.91
CA ASP A 276 16.64 13.79 -9.33
C ASP A 276 17.14 12.62 -10.19
N GLU A 277 18.37 12.14 -9.94
CA GLU A 277 18.87 10.92 -10.58
C GLU A 277 18.07 9.68 -10.16
N TYR A 278 17.64 9.61 -8.90
CA TYR A 278 16.74 8.55 -8.44
C TYR A 278 15.46 8.51 -9.28
N LEU A 279 14.78 9.66 -9.40
CA LEU A 279 13.53 9.80 -10.17
C LEU A 279 13.73 9.48 -11.65
N ARG A 280 14.85 9.90 -12.24
CA ARG A 280 15.21 9.55 -13.62
C ARG A 280 15.28 8.03 -13.82
N ARG A 281 15.98 7.33 -12.93
CA ARG A 281 16.11 5.85 -12.99
C ARG A 281 14.79 5.13 -12.69
N VAL A 282 13.95 5.67 -11.80
CA VAL A 282 12.58 5.17 -11.61
C VAL A 282 11.78 5.29 -12.90
N GLY A 283 11.89 6.42 -13.61
CA GLY A 283 11.26 6.63 -14.92
C GLY A 283 11.66 5.56 -15.93
N ASP A 284 12.96 5.32 -16.10
CA ASP A 284 13.49 4.28 -17.00
C ASP A 284 12.94 2.88 -16.63
N SER A 285 12.92 2.58 -15.32
CA SER A 285 12.45 1.29 -14.80
C SER A 285 10.94 1.10 -14.99
N ALA A 286 10.15 2.14 -14.76
CA ALA A 286 8.70 2.11 -14.94
C ALA A 286 8.33 1.95 -16.42
N LEU A 287 9.08 2.60 -17.33
CA LEU A 287 8.90 2.41 -18.77
C LEU A 287 9.19 0.97 -19.21
N ALA A 288 10.28 0.37 -18.73
CA ALA A 288 10.60 -1.02 -19.01
C ALA A 288 9.53 -1.98 -18.47
N HIS A 289 9.07 -1.76 -17.24
CA HIS A 289 8.03 -2.57 -16.61
C HIS A 289 6.70 -2.49 -17.37
N VAL A 290 6.20 -1.28 -17.67
CA VAL A 290 4.96 -1.10 -18.44
C VAL A 290 5.10 -1.63 -19.87
N GLY A 291 6.26 -1.47 -20.49
CA GLY A 291 6.56 -2.06 -21.80
C GLY A 291 6.36 -3.57 -21.80
N ALA A 292 6.91 -4.25 -20.79
CA ALA A 292 6.77 -5.70 -20.65
C ALA A 292 5.34 -6.14 -20.30
N ILE A 293 4.61 -5.39 -19.45
CA ILE A 293 3.18 -5.64 -19.18
C ILE A 293 2.38 -5.61 -20.49
N ARG A 294 2.66 -4.66 -21.38
CA ARG A 294 1.97 -4.53 -22.67
C ARG A 294 2.27 -5.67 -23.64
N GLU A 295 3.43 -6.31 -23.53
CA GLU A 295 3.81 -7.45 -24.37
C GLU A 295 3.20 -8.76 -23.86
N LEU A 296 2.94 -8.87 -22.55
CA LEU A 296 2.24 -10.00 -21.93
C LEU A 296 0.70 -9.95 -22.10
N ALA A 297 0.13 -8.77 -22.38
CA ALA A 297 -1.31 -8.52 -22.45
C ALA A 297 -1.91 -8.77 -23.85
#